data_AF-A0A6G2DI58-F1
#
_entry.id   AF-A0A6G2DI58-F1
#
_cell.length_a   1.000
_cell.length_b   1.000
_cell.length_c   1.000
_cell.angle_alpha   90.00
_cell.angle_beta   90.00
_cell.angle_gamma   90.00
#
_symmetry.space_group_name_H-M   'P 1'
#
loop_
_entity.id
_entity.type
_entity.pdbx_description
1 polymer ?
#
loop_
_entity_poly.entity_id
_entity_poly.type
_entity_poly.pdbx_seq_one_letter_code
_entity_poly.pdbx_strand_id
1 'polypeptide(L)' 'PRLVQHVFTIKDKTDLVISGLGWIRVTGIAKVAVWAPEGVAVVTRKAII' A
#
# COMPACT_ATOMS: atom_id res chain seq x y z
N PRO A 1 -2.49 16.73 -8.72
CA PRO A 1 -1.04 16.40 -8.76
C PRO A 1 -0.80 15.13 -9.58
N ARG A 2 0.42 14.94 -10.13
CA ARG A 2 0.75 13.71 -10.88
C ARG A 2 0.69 12.50 -9.95
N LEU A 3 0.19 11.37 -10.46
CA LEU A 3 0.20 10.11 -9.73
C LEU A 3 1.54 9.38 -9.96
N VAL A 4 2.13 8.89 -8.88
CA VAL A 4 3.35 8.10 -8.87
C VAL A 4 3.00 6.66 -8.54
N GLN A 5 3.61 5.70 -9.25
CA GLN A 5 3.39 4.28 -9.04
C GLN A 5 4.30 3.73 -7.94
N HIS A 6 3.70 2.96 -7.02
CA HIS A 6 4.40 2.20 -5.99
C HIS A 6 4.05 0.72 -6.14
N VAL A 7 5.06 -0.15 -6.28
CA VAL A 7 4.85 -1.59 -6.49
C VAL A 7 5.35 -2.36 -5.28
N PHE A 8 4.50 -3.23 -4.74
CA PHE A 8 4.81 -4.08 -3.59
C PHE A 8 4.59 -5.55 -3.92
N THR A 9 5.48 -6.40 -3.42
CA THR A 9 5.27 -7.84 -3.36
C THR A 9 4.95 -8.23 -1.92
N ILE A 10 3.70 -8.61 -1.69
CA ILE A 10 3.16 -9.02 -0.40
C ILE A 10 3.27 -10.54 -0.29
N LYS A 11 3.82 -11.02 0.82
CA LYS A 11 3.98 -12.46 1.11
C LYS A 11 3.10 -12.93 2.27
N ASP A 12 2.84 -12.04 3.22
CA ASP A 12 2.07 -12.32 4.43
C ASP A 12 0.98 -11.27 4.62
N LYS A 13 0.09 -11.51 5.60
CA LYS A 13 -1.00 -10.60 5.97
C LYS A 13 -0.46 -9.18 6.27
N THR A 14 -0.72 -8.25 5.36
CA THR A 14 -0.09 -6.92 5.33
C THR A 14 -1.14 -5.84 5.13
N ASP A 15 -1.00 -4.73 5.84
CA ASP A 15 -1.75 -3.51 5.54
C ASP A 15 -0.92 -2.64 4.59
N LEU A 16 -1.49 -2.29 3.44
CA LEU A 16 -0.96 -1.28 2.54
C LEU A 16 -1.58 0.07 2.91
N VAL A 17 -0.76 1.00 3.38
CA VAL A 17 -1.17 2.29 3.94
C VAL A 17 -0.95 3.39 2.91
N ILE A 18 -1.97 4.22 2.71
CA ILE A 18 -1.92 5.46 1.93
C ILE A 18 -2.10 6.61 2.91
N SER A 19 -1.03 7.38 3.13
CA SER A 19 -1.02 8.46 4.13
C SER A 19 -2.15 9.47 3.89
N GLY A 20 -2.94 9.73 4.94
CA GLY A 20 -4.07 10.66 4.90
C GLY A 20 -5.39 10.09 4.40
N LEU A 21 -5.42 8.85 3.89
CA LEU A 21 -6.64 8.18 3.43
C LEU A 21 -7.02 6.98 4.31
N GLY A 22 -6.05 6.08 4.56
CA GLY A 22 -6.32 4.85 5.30
C GLY A 22 -5.43 3.70 4.84
N TRP A 23 -5.93 2.47 4.94
CA TRP A 23 -5.21 1.27 4.52
C TRP A 23 -6.10 0.22 3.87
N ILE A 24 -5.47 -0.65 3.08
CA ILE A 24 -6.07 -1.81 2.44
C ILE A 24 -5.40 -3.06 3.02
N ARG A 25 -6.20 -3.98 3.56
CA ARG A 25 -5.70 -5.28 4.03
C ARG A 25 -5.49 -6.21 2.85
N VAL A 26 -4.30 -6.80 2.76
CA VAL A 26 -3.99 -7.89 1.84
C VAL A 26 -3.75 -9.15 2.68
N THR A 27 -4.58 -10.18 2.50
CA THR A 27 -4.58 -11.40 3.33
C THR A 27 -3.75 -12.55 2.75
N GLY A 28 -3.30 -12.46 1.50
CA GLY A 28 -2.54 -13.49 0.82
C GLY A 28 -1.37 -12.95 0.01
N ILE A 29 -0.66 -13.85 -0.69
CA ILE A 29 0.46 -13.49 -1.55
C ILE A 29 -0.07 -12.71 -2.75
N ALA A 30 0.45 -11.50 -2.97
CA ALA A 30 0.01 -10.64 -4.06
C ALA A 30 1.12 -9.70 -4.53
N LYS A 31 1.07 -9.31 -5.81
CA LYS A 31 1.83 -8.17 -6.32
C LYS A 31 0.85 -7.03 -6.59
N VAL A 32 1.05 -5.89 -5.93
CA VAL A 32 0.11 -4.77 -5.94
C VAL A 32 0.82 -3.53 -6.47
N ALA A 33 0.16 -2.81 -7.38
CA ALA A 33 0.57 -1.48 -7.83
C ALA A 33 -0.43 -0.44 -7.29
N VAL A 34 0.08 0.59 -6.62
CA VAL A 34 -0.72 1.67 -6.05
C VAL A 34 -0.27 2.99 -6.65
N TRP A 35 -1.24 3.80 -7.04
CA TRP A 35 -1.00 5.12 -7.63
C TRP A 35 -1.47 6.18 -6.65
N ALA A 36 -0.55 7.03 -6.19
CA ALA A 36 -0.84 8.11 -5.25
C ALA A 36 -0.23 9.42 -5.75
N PRO A 37 -0.80 10.59 -5.38
CA PRO A 37 -0.23 11.88 -5.77
C PRO A 37 1.22 12.02 -5.30
N GLU A 38 2.05 12.67 -6.11
CA GLU A 38 3.43 13.03 -5.75
C GLU A 38 3.46 13.71 -4.36
N GLY A 39 4.28 13.19 -3.45
CA GLY A 39 4.36 13.63 -2.05
C GLY A 39 3.47 12.85 -1.07
N VAL A 40 2.51 12.04 -1.54
CA VAL A 40 1.73 11.14 -0.68
C VAL A 40 2.47 9.82 -0.51
N ALA A 41 2.78 9.48 0.75
CA ALA A 41 3.47 8.23 1.06
C ALA A 41 2.54 7.02 0.93
N VAL A 42 3.05 5.98 0.27
CA VAL A 42 2.45 4.64 0.23
C VAL A 42 3.45 3.66 0.85
N VAL A 43 3.05 2.98 1.91
CA VAL A 43 3.93 2.08 2.68
C VAL A 43 3.22 0.78 3.05
N THR A 44 3.99 -0.25 3.39
CA THR A 44 3.46 -1.50 3.93
C THR A 44 3.80 -1.64 5.42
N ARG A 45 2.91 -2.27 6.17
CA ARG A 45 3.15 -2.64 7.58
C ARG A 45 2.51 -3.98 7.91
N LYS A 46 2.96 -4.62 8.99
CA LYS A 46 2.25 -5.79 9.55
C LYS A 46 0.80 -5.41 9.85
N ALA A 47 -0.13 -6.30 9.49
CA ALA A 47 -1.55 -6.07 9.73
C ALA A 47 -1.82 -5.89 11.23
N ILE A 48 -2.60 -4.87 11.58
CA ILE A 48 -2.96 -4.57 12.98
C ILE A 48 -4.14 -5.42 13.46
N ILE A 49 -4.91 -6.00 12.52
CA ILE A 49 -6.07 -6.87 12.76
C ILE A 49 -5.88 -8.16 11.98
#